data_AF-A0A4U6TBP6-F1
#
_entry.id   AF-A0A4U6TBP6-F1
#
_cell.length_a   1.000
_cell.length_b   1.000
_cell.length_c   1.000
_cell.angle_alpha   90.00
_cell.angle_beta   90.00
_cell.angle_gamma   90.00
#
_symmetry.space_group_name_H-M   'P 1'
#
loop_
_entity.id
_entity.type
_entity.pdbx_description
1 polymer ?
#
loop_
_entity_poly.entity_id
_entity_poly.type
_entity_poly.pdbx_seq_one_letter_code
_entity_poly.pdbx_strand_id
1 'polypeptide(L)'
;MAEAMFAAGYETECTEVFLVARRNALDASLQSLGYEKASIDDVVKMPWEAQESEIATWIKAFRHAVEADLPGERDLCARVFASADGLARSIFADLARGAMLHMLSFTEAVVLMKRAAEKLFKVLDMYEAIRDVAPVVDAFVAEASAGDNDGGSAAAAMMVDLKYELASVRARLGESAAAIFCDLESSIRADAGKQPVPGGAVHPLTRYLMNYLKFTCYYKGTLEQVFQEYRRPDDDEHEGGAGAGDPFAAQLMELLELLHGNLEAKSRLYKDPSLSSIFLMNNGRYMLQKIRGSPEINAVVGEAWSRKRSTDLRQYHKNYQRETWSRVLNLLRDDGVITVKGHVQKQVLKDRFKHFNAAMDEIQRTQGAWVVSDEQLQSELRVSIAAVIVPAYRSFLGRFSQHFSAGRQTEKYIKLSGEDLEAIIEELFDGNAVSMPRRRT
;
A
#
# COMPACT_ATOMS: atom_id res chain seq x y z
N MET A 1 -25.35 -30.10 46.21
CA MET A 1 -24.83 -29.16 47.23
C MET A 1 -25.52 -27.80 47.11
N ALA A 2 -25.54 -27.16 45.93
CA ALA A 2 -26.29 -25.92 45.70
C ALA A 2 -27.78 -26.03 46.13
N GLU A 3 -28.47 -27.09 45.69
CA GLU A 3 -29.87 -27.37 46.12
C GLU A 3 -30.03 -27.50 47.64
N ALA A 4 -29.03 -28.09 48.32
CA ALA A 4 -29.06 -28.24 49.78
C ALA A 4 -28.82 -26.91 50.50
N MET A 5 -27.99 -26.02 49.94
CA MET A 5 -27.79 -24.66 50.45
C MET A 5 -29.03 -23.80 50.24
N PHE A 6 -29.74 -23.96 49.12
CA PHE A 6 -31.00 -23.27 48.85
C PHE A 6 -32.09 -23.71 49.82
N ALA A 7 -32.22 -25.02 50.05
CA ALA A 7 -33.14 -25.56 51.04
C ALA A 7 -32.84 -25.07 52.48
N ALA A 8 -31.58 -24.70 52.75
CA ALA A 8 -31.14 -24.15 54.03
C ALA A 8 -31.20 -22.60 54.10
N GLY A 9 -31.65 -21.92 53.04
CA GLY A 9 -31.80 -20.47 52.99
C GLY A 9 -30.53 -19.67 52.66
N TYR A 10 -29.45 -20.34 52.22
CA TYR A 10 -28.16 -19.71 51.88
C TYR A 10 -27.97 -19.49 50.37
N GLU A 11 -29.02 -19.00 49.70
CA GLU A 11 -29.02 -18.80 48.24
C GLU A 11 -28.01 -17.72 47.80
N THR A 12 -27.97 -16.60 48.52
CA THR A 12 -27.06 -15.48 48.22
C THR A 12 -25.60 -15.88 48.40
N GLU A 13 -25.24 -16.49 49.53
CA GLU A 13 -23.88 -16.92 49.81
C GLU A 13 -23.41 -18.00 48.83
N CYS A 14 -24.29 -18.95 48.46
CA CYS A 14 -23.99 -19.94 47.45
C CYS A 14 -23.67 -19.29 46.09
N THR A 15 -24.47 -18.29 45.70
CA THR A 15 -24.32 -17.58 44.43
C THR A 15 -23.05 -16.74 44.40
N GLU A 16 -22.76 -15.98 45.46
CA GLU A 16 -21.56 -15.14 45.56
C GLU A 16 -20.27 -15.97 45.52
N VAL A 17 -20.20 -17.05 46.29
CA VAL A 17 -19.02 -17.94 46.31
C VAL A 17 -18.82 -18.59 44.94
N PHE A 18 -19.90 -19.01 44.29
CA PHE A 18 -19.84 -19.57 42.93
C PHE A 18 -19.31 -18.54 41.93
N LEU A 19 -19.86 -17.32 41.93
CA LEU A 19 -19.43 -16.22 41.06
C LEU A 19 -17.94 -15.90 41.23
N VAL A 20 -17.46 -15.76 42.47
CA VAL A 20 -16.05 -15.48 42.74
C VAL A 20 -15.16 -16.63 42.24
N ALA A 21 -15.53 -17.88 42.50
CA ALA A 21 -14.77 -19.03 42.04
C ALA A 21 -14.70 -19.12 40.52
N ARG A 22 -15.80 -18.86 39.81
CA ARG A 22 -15.84 -18.89 38.35
C ARG A 22 -15.12 -17.70 37.71
N ARG A 23 -15.22 -16.49 38.27
CA ARG A 23 -14.42 -15.33 37.83
C ARG A 23 -12.92 -15.62 37.92
N ASN A 24 -12.46 -16.20 39.02
CA ASN A 24 -11.05 -16.59 39.18
C ASN A 24 -10.63 -17.68 38.19
N ALA A 25 -11.53 -18.63 37.87
CA ALA A 25 -11.26 -19.66 36.88
C ALA A 25 -11.13 -19.10 35.45
N LEU A 26 -12.01 -18.16 35.08
CA LEU A 26 -11.94 -17.44 33.80
C LEU A 26 -10.66 -16.61 33.71
N ASP A 27 -10.31 -15.86 34.77
CA ASP A 27 -9.06 -15.09 34.82
C ASP A 27 -7.83 -16.00 34.70
N ALA A 28 -7.83 -17.17 35.35
CA ALA A 28 -6.75 -18.14 35.23
C ALA A 28 -6.66 -18.76 33.82
N SER A 29 -7.80 -19.00 33.16
CA SER A 29 -7.86 -19.44 31.76
C SER A 29 -7.17 -18.42 30.85
N LEU A 30 -7.55 -17.15 30.97
CA LEU A 30 -6.95 -16.05 30.20
C LEU A 30 -5.44 -15.90 30.45
N GLN A 31 -5.00 -15.97 31.71
CA GLN A 31 -3.58 -15.95 32.06
C GLN A 31 -2.81 -17.12 31.46
N SER A 32 -3.41 -18.31 31.39
CA SER A 32 -2.78 -19.48 30.77
C SER A 32 -2.55 -19.32 29.26
N LEU A 33 -3.35 -18.45 28.62
CA LEU A 33 -3.20 -18.06 27.21
C LEU A 33 -2.18 -16.92 27.02
N GLY A 34 -1.63 -16.39 28.11
CA GLY A 34 -0.67 -15.29 28.13
C GLY A 34 -1.33 -13.91 28.22
N TYR A 35 -2.65 -13.83 28.34
CA TYR A 35 -3.34 -12.54 28.46
C TYR A 35 -3.31 -12.05 29.90
N GLU A 36 -2.56 -10.97 30.13
CA GLU A 36 -2.53 -10.26 31.41
C GLU A 36 -3.31 -8.95 31.31
N LYS A 37 -3.94 -8.57 32.43
CA LYS A 37 -4.74 -7.35 32.53
C LYS A 37 -3.79 -6.13 32.48
N ALA A 38 -3.59 -5.55 31.31
CA ALA A 38 -2.78 -4.35 31.14
C ALA A 38 -3.63 -3.08 31.27
N SER A 39 -3.05 -2.03 31.86
CA SER A 39 -3.66 -0.69 31.85
C SER A 39 -3.63 -0.10 30.44
N ILE A 40 -4.68 0.63 30.06
CA ILE A 40 -4.76 1.36 28.79
C ILE A 40 -3.54 2.28 28.61
N ASP A 41 -3.14 2.99 29.67
CA ASP A 41 -2.01 3.93 29.64
C ASP A 41 -0.66 3.23 29.42
N ASP A 42 -0.49 2.03 29.98
CA ASP A 42 0.72 1.23 29.81
C ASP A 42 0.82 0.73 28.37
N VAL A 43 -0.27 0.17 27.82
CA VAL A 43 -0.32 -0.36 26.45
C VAL A 43 -0.03 0.74 25.43
N VAL A 44 -0.63 1.93 25.57
CA VAL A 44 -0.42 3.05 24.64
C VAL A 44 1.05 3.53 24.60
N LYS A 45 1.78 3.40 25.72
CA LYS A 45 3.18 3.86 25.85
C LYS A 45 4.22 2.83 25.40
N MET A 46 3.82 1.57 25.23
CA MET A 46 4.72 0.50 24.76
C MET A 46 5.25 0.76 23.34
N PRO A 47 6.44 0.22 22.99
CA PRO A 47 6.90 0.20 21.61
C PRO A 47 5.96 -0.65 20.74
N TRP A 48 5.92 -0.36 19.44
CA TRP A 48 4.97 -1.00 18.52
C TRP A 48 5.13 -2.53 18.49
N GLU A 49 6.35 -3.04 18.55
CA GLU A 49 6.61 -4.49 18.51
C GLU A 49 5.98 -5.21 19.72
N ALA A 50 5.97 -4.56 20.89
CA ALA A 50 5.30 -5.10 22.07
C ALA A 50 3.77 -4.97 21.94
N GLN A 51 3.27 -3.81 21.46
CA GLN A 51 1.84 -3.60 21.19
C GLN A 51 1.28 -4.65 20.21
N GLU A 52 2.03 -4.96 19.15
CA GLU A 52 1.66 -5.95 18.15
C GLU A 52 1.53 -7.35 18.75
N SER A 53 2.46 -7.74 19.63
CA SER A 53 2.42 -9.01 20.36
C SER A 53 1.22 -9.07 21.31
N GLU A 54 0.96 -8.00 22.06
CA GLU A 54 -0.18 -7.92 22.98
C GLU A 54 -1.52 -8.02 22.23
N ILE A 55 -1.65 -7.36 21.08
CA ILE A 55 -2.84 -7.48 20.23
C ILE A 55 -3.04 -8.94 19.77
N ALA A 56 -1.98 -9.63 19.34
CA ALA A 56 -2.07 -11.03 18.93
C ALA A 56 -2.48 -11.96 20.09
N THR A 57 -1.93 -11.74 21.28
CA THR A 57 -2.32 -12.46 22.51
C THR A 57 -3.77 -12.18 22.88
N TRP A 58 -4.20 -10.92 22.82
CA TRP A 58 -5.58 -10.53 23.06
C TRP A 58 -6.53 -11.22 22.09
N ILE A 59 -6.24 -11.24 20.78
CA ILE A 59 -7.10 -11.91 19.78
C ILE A 59 -7.29 -13.39 20.11
N LYS A 60 -6.19 -14.09 20.45
CA LYS A 60 -6.22 -15.51 20.81
C LYS A 60 -7.06 -15.74 22.07
N ALA A 61 -6.82 -14.96 23.12
CA ALA A 61 -7.54 -15.07 24.38
C ALA A 61 -9.02 -14.72 24.23
N PHE A 62 -9.34 -13.69 23.44
CA PHE A 62 -10.69 -13.20 23.21
C PHE A 62 -11.55 -14.24 22.49
N ARG A 63 -11.02 -14.83 21.42
CA ARG A 63 -11.71 -15.91 20.72
C ARG A 63 -11.94 -17.12 21.63
N HIS A 64 -10.91 -17.53 22.39
CA HIS A 64 -11.05 -18.65 23.32
C HIS A 64 -12.11 -18.38 24.40
N ALA A 65 -12.12 -17.17 24.97
CA ALA A 65 -13.08 -16.79 25.98
C ALA A 65 -14.52 -16.93 25.46
N VAL A 66 -14.81 -16.39 24.27
CA VAL A 66 -16.17 -16.40 23.71
C VAL A 66 -16.58 -17.76 23.17
N GLU A 67 -15.67 -18.48 22.51
CA GLU A 67 -16.00 -19.72 21.80
C GLU A 67 -15.87 -20.98 22.66
N ALA A 68 -15.11 -20.93 23.77
CA ALA A 68 -14.88 -22.09 24.64
C ALA A 68 -15.29 -21.84 26.09
N ASP A 69 -14.77 -20.78 26.72
CA ASP A 69 -15.01 -20.55 28.15
C ASP A 69 -16.47 -20.18 28.44
N LEU A 70 -17.04 -19.22 27.71
CA LEU A 70 -18.43 -18.78 27.93
C LEU A 70 -19.46 -19.91 27.72
N PRO A 71 -19.42 -20.71 26.64
CA PRO A 71 -20.29 -21.89 26.53
C PRO A 71 -20.11 -22.87 27.68
N GLY A 72 -18.87 -23.09 28.13
CA GLY A 72 -18.56 -23.93 29.28
C GLY A 72 -19.17 -23.42 30.59
N GLU A 73 -19.09 -22.12 30.84
CA GLU A 73 -19.72 -21.47 31.99
C GLU A 73 -21.24 -21.53 31.92
N ARG A 74 -21.84 -21.30 30.75
CA ARG A 74 -23.28 -21.44 30.53
C ARG A 74 -23.75 -22.83 30.94
N ASP A 75 -23.10 -23.87 30.42
CA ASP A 75 -23.46 -25.26 30.71
C ASP A 75 -23.25 -25.61 32.19
N LEU A 76 -22.21 -25.05 32.81
CA LEU A 76 -21.95 -25.24 34.22
C LEU A 76 -23.02 -24.56 35.10
N CYS A 77 -23.38 -23.31 34.81
CA CYS A 77 -24.45 -22.59 35.50
C CYS A 77 -25.77 -23.36 35.41
N ALA A 78 -26.14 -23.85 34.22
CA ALA A 78 -27.35 -24.65 34.02
C ALA A 78 -27.33 -25.96 34.82
N ARG A 79 -26.17 -26.62 34.95
CA ARG A 79 -26.04 -27.85 35.75
C ARG A 79 -26.09 -27.60 37.26
N VAL A 80 -25.43 -26.56 37.74
CA VAL A 80 -25.32 -26.26 39.18
C VAL A 80 -26.64 -25.73 39.73
N PHE A 81 -27.37 -24.94 38.94
CA PHE A 81 -28.63 -24.31 39.31
C PHE A 81 -29.81 -24.86 38.50
N ALA A 82 -29.81 -26.17 38.25
CA ALA A 82 -30.83 -26.84 37.43
C ALA A 82 -32.28 -26.63 37.93
N SER A 83 -32.45 -26.40 39.23
CA SER A 83 -33.75 -26.11 39.85
C SER A 83 -34.18 -24.64 39.75
N ALA A 84 -33.30 -23.73 39.30
CA ALA A 84 -33.50 -22.29 39.29
C ALA A 84 -32.95 -21.67 37.99
N ASP A 85 -33.60 -21.96 36.87
CA ASP A 85 -33.19 -21.58 35.52
C ASP A 85 -32.99 -20.05 35.32
N GLY A 86 -33.87 -19.22 35.90
CA GLY A 86 -33.70 -17.75 35.87
C GLY A 86 -32.43 -17.28 36.61
N LEU A 87 -32.09 -17.91 37.73
CA LEU A 87 -30.86 -17.62 38.47
C LEU A 87 -29.63 -18.09 37.69
N ALA A 88 -29.69 -19.28 37.09
CA ALA A 88 -28.61 -19.80 36.24
C ALA A 88 -28.27 -18.85 35.09
N ARG A 89 -29.30 -18.33 34.40
CA ARG A 89 -29.14 -17.33 33.33
C ARG A 89 -28.55 -16.02 33.85
N SER A 90 -29.01 -15.54 35.00
CA SER A 90 -28.50 -14.30 35.62
C SER A 90 -27.01 -14.42 35.98
N ILE A 91 -26.62 -15.52 36.64
CA ILE A 91 -25.22 -15.80 37.01
C ILE A 91 -24.34 -15.88 35.76
N PHE A 92 -24.79 -16.59 34.72
CA PHE A 92 -24.05 -16.66 33.46
C PHE A 92 -23.89 -15.28 32.80
N ALA A 93 -24.97 -14.50 32.70
CA ALA A 93 -24.93 -13.17 32.11
C ALA A 93 -23.95 -12.25 32.86
N ASP A 94 -23.90 -12.34 34.19
CA ASP A 94 -23.00 -11.54 35.03
C ASP A 94 -21.52 -11.98 34.89
N LEU A 95 -21.27 -13.28 34.71
CA LEU A 95 -19.93 -13.80 34.38
C LEU A 95 -19.48 -13.36 32.98
N ALA A 96 -20.34 -13.54 31.98
CA ALA A 96 -20.05 -13.17 30.60
C ALA A 96 -19.78 -11.67 30.47
N ARG A 97 -20.64 -10.83 31.05
CA ARG A 97 -20.46 -9.37 31.07
C ARG A 97 -19.16 -8.98 31.76
N GLY A 98 -18.85 -9.56 32.92
CA GLY A 98 -17.63 -9.27 33.68
C GLY A 98 -16.35 -9.61 32.92
N ALA A 99 -16.29 -10.80 32.31
CA ALA A 99 -15.14 -11.24 31.52
C ALA A 99 -14.97 -10.38 30.26
N MET A 100 -16.06 -10.14 29.53
CA MET A 100 -16.01 -9.49 28.23
C MET A 100 -15.74 -7.99 28.32
N LEU A 101 -16.35 -7.25 29.25
CA LEU A 101 -16.10 -5.82 29.39
C LEU A 101 -14.63 -5.52 29.66
N HIS A 102 -13.97 -6.37 30.43
CA HIS A 102 -12.55 -6.22 30.69
C HIS A 102 -11.72 -6.41 29.41
N MET A 103 -11.99 -7.45 28.62
CA MET A 103 -11.29 -7.65 27.35
C MET A 103 -11.60 -6.55 26.33
N LEU A 104 -12.85 -6.08 26.28
CA LEU A 104 -13.26 -4.99 25.39
C LEU A 104 -12.58 -3.66 25.76
N SER A 105 -12.28 -3.40 27.04
CA SER A 105 -11.54 -2.20 27.45
C SER A 105 -10.14 -2.09 26.85
N PHE A 106 -9.47 -3.21 26.55
CA PHE A 106 -8.16 -3.22 25.87
C PHE A 106 -8.24 -2.60 24.47
N THR A 107 -9.37 -2.76 23.77
CA THR A 107 -9.56 -2.21 22.43
C THR A 107 -9.53 -0.68 22.42
N GLU A 108 -9.86 -0.04 23.55
CA GLU A 108 -9.78 1.41 23.68
C GLU A 108 -8.33 1.90 23.62
N ALA A 109 -7.39 1.15 24.19
CA ALA A 109 -5.97 1.45 24.06
C ALA A 109 -5.53 1.46 22.60
N VAL A 110 -5.99 0.47 21.82
CA VAL A 110 -5.67 0.33 20.39
C VAL A 110 -6.26 1.48 19.57
N VAL A 111 -7.51 1.89 19.86
CA VAL A 111 -8.14 3.04 19.20
C VAL A 111 -7.44 4.36 19.54
N LEU A 112 -6.92 4.51 20.77
CA LEU A 112 -6.19 5.70 21.23
C LEU A 112 -4.73 5.77 20.74
N MET A 113 -4.20 4.68 20.19
CA MET A 113 -2.83 4.69 19.65
C MET A 113 -2.69 5.72 18.54
N LYS A 114 -1.49 6.30 18.42
CA LYS A 114 -1.15 7.11 17.25
C LYS A 114 -1.37 6.30 15.98
N ARG A 115 -2.29 6.79 15.13
CA ARG A 115 -2.62 6.24 13.82
C ARG A 115 -1.40 6.26 12.91
N ALA A 116 -1.15 5.13 12.26
CA ALA A 116 -0.11 4.97 11.25
C ALA A 116 -0.48 3.78 10.35
N ALA A 117 -0.04 3.82 9.10
CA ALA A 117 -0.43 2.85 8.08
C ALA A 117 -0.01 1.42 8.46
N GLU A 118 1.17 1.23 9.04
CA GLU A 118 1.66 -0.08 9.51
C GLU A 118 0.76 -0.74 10.56
N LYS A 119 -0.03 0.06 11.30
CA LYS A 119 -0.90 -0.44 12.38
C LYS A 119 -2.26 -0.93 11.86
N LEU A 120 -2.64 -0.58 10.62
CA LEU A 120 -3.93 -0.92 10.04
C LEU A 120 -4.25 -2.41 10.20
N PHE A 121 -3.30 -3.27 9.85
CA PHE A 121 -3.54 -4.72 9.77
C PHE A 121 -3.89 -5.31 11.14
N LYS A 122 -3.26 -4.84 12.22
CA LYS A 122 -3.59 -5.29 13.58
C LYS A 122 -4.92 -4.75 14.08
N VAL A 123 -5.30 -3.52 13.69
CA VAL A 123 -6.65 -2.99 13.94
C VAL A 123 -7.71 -3.84 13.22
N LEU A 124 -7.44 -4.23 11.98
CA LEU A 124 -8.32 -5.12 11.20
C LEU A 124 -8.39 -6.53 11.80
N ASP A 125 -7.26 -7.10 12.26
CA ASP A 125 -7.26 -8.40 12.93
C ASP A 125 -8.19 -8.40 14.16
N MET A 126 -8.20 -7.32 14.94
CA MET A 126 -9.12 -7.16 16.08
C MET A 126 -10.57 -6.93 15.65
N TYR A 127 -10.79 -6.13 14.61
CA TYR A 127 -12.12 -5.95 14.02
C TYR A 127 -12.72 -7.28 13.58
N GLU A 128 -11.95 -8.11 12.88
CA GLU A 128 -12.35 -9.45 12.45
C GLU A 128 -12.61 -10.37 13.65
N ALA A 129 -11.74 -10.36 14.66
CA ALA A 129 -11.95 -11.13 15.89
C ALA A 129 -13.29 -10.82 16.57
N ILE A 130 -13.68 -9.54 16.60
CA ILE A 130 -14.95 -9.11 17.17
C ILE A 130 -16.14 -9.46 16.26
N ARG A 131 -16.01 -9.23 14.95
CA ARG A 131 -17.04 -9.55 13.96
C ARG A 131 -17.38 -11.04 13.98
N ASP A 132 -16.36 -11.89 13.99
CA ASP A 132 -16.52 -13.32 13.81
C ASP A 132 -17.15 -14.01 15.04
N VAL A 133 -16.99 -13.45 16.24
CA VAL A 133 -17.61 -13.99 17.47
C VAL A 133 -19.01 -13.43 17.75
N ALA A 134 -19.42 -12.37 17.05
CA ALA A 134 -20.74 -11.75 17.24
C ALA A 134 -21.92 -12.74 17.14
N PRO A 135 -21.93 -13.72 16.22
CA PRO A 135 -23.00 -14.74 16.16
C PRO A 135 -23.11 -15.61 17.41
N VAL A 136 -22.00 -15.86 18.11
CA VAL A 136 -22.00 -16.62 19.37
C VAL A 136 -22.68 -15.82 20.48
N VAL A 137 -22.39 -14.52 20.56
CA VAL A 137 -23.04 -13.61 21.51
C VAL A 137 -24.54 -13.45 21.18
N ASP A 138 -24.89 -13.38 19.89
CA ASP A 138 -26.29 -13.36 19.45
C ASP A 138 -27.07 -14.61 19.89
N ALA A 139 -26.42 -15.79 19.86
CA ALA A 139 -27.03 -17.03 20.36
C ALA A 139 -27.28 -16.94 21.88
N PHE A 140 -26.33 -16.41 22.65
CA PHE A 140 -26.54 -16.20 24.10
C PHE A 140 -27.67 -15.21 24.40
N VAL A 141 -27.81 -14.14 23.60
CA VAL A 141 -28.92 -13.19 23.73
C VAL A 141 -30.26 -13.87 23.44
N ALA A 142 -30.33 -14.68 22.38
CA ALA A 142 -31.54 -15.42 22.03
C ALA A 142 -31.93 -16.43 23.12
N GLU A 143 -30.96 -17.17 23.66
CA GLU A 143 -31.17 -18.12 24.76
C GLU A 143 -31.62 -17.43 26.05
N ALA A 144 -31.04 -16.28 26.39
CA ALA A 144 -31.44 -15.50 27.56
C ALA A 144 -32.88 -14.95 27.43
N SER A 145 -33.33 -14.71 26.20
CA SER A 145 -34.66 -14.15 25.90
C SER A 145 -35.76 -15.21 25.75
N ALA A 146 -35.41 -16.49 25.55
CA ALA A 146 -36.36 -17.57 25.22
C ALA A 146 -37.29 -18.01 26.38
N GLY A 147 -37.12 -17.45 27.58
CA GLY A 147 -37.86 -17.84 28.80
C GLY A 147 -38.84 -16.79 29.35
N ASP A 148 -38.86 -15.56 28.83
CA ASP A 148 -39.65 -14.45 29.38
C ASP A 148 -40.93 -14.18 28.58
N ASN A 149 -42.08 -14.60 29.11
CA ASN A 149 -43.39 -14.20 28.60
C ASN A 149 -43.92 -12.90 29.22
N ASP A 150 -43.26 -12.34 30.24
CA ASP A 150 -43.77 -11.19 31.00
C ASP A 150 -42.62 -10.27 31.49
N GLY A 151 -42.16 -9.37 30.61
CA GLY A 151 -41.15 -8.33 30.92
C GLY A 151 -39.72 -8.86 30.97
N GLY A 152 -38.87 -8.43 30.02
CA GLY A 152 -37.52 -8.95 29.83
C GLY A 152 -36.69 -9.05 31.11
N SER A 153 -36.12 -10.23 31.37
CA SER A 153 -35.30 -10.52 32.53
C SER A 153 -34.02 -9.68 32.53
N ALA A 154 -33.53 -9.40 33.74
CA ALA A 154 -32.25 -8.70 33.94
C ALA A 154 -31.08 -9.39 33.21
N ALA A 155 -31.11 -10.73 33.09
CA ALA A 155 -30.11 -11.49 32.36
C ALA A 155 -30.12 -11.19 30.86
N ALA A 156 -31.31 -11.12 30.23
CA ALA A 156 -31.46 -10.76 28.83
C ALA A 156 -30.97 -9.32 28.58
N ALA A 157 -31.31 -8.38 29.47
CA ALA A 157 -30.83 -7.00 29.38
C ALA A 157 -29.29 -6.91 29.42
N MET A 158 -28.62 -7.62 30.35
CA MET A 158 -27.16 -7.64 30.43
C MET A 158 -26.49 -8.22 29.18
N MET A 159 -27.08 -9.25 28.57
CA MET A 159 -26.56 -9.85 27.35
C MET A 159 -26.76 -8.94 26.12
N VAL A 160 -27.89 -8.23 26.07
CA VAL A 160 -28.17 -7.21 25.06
C VAL A 160 -27.17 -6.04 25.19
N ASP A 161 -26.91 -5.56 26.40
CA ASP A 161 -25.89 -4.52 26.66
C ASP A 161 -24.51 -4.99 26.17
N LEU A 162 -24.13 -6.24 26.47
CA LEU A 162 -22.86 -6.81 26.00
C LEU A 162 -22.78 -6.85 24.46
N LYS A 163 -23.87 -7.23 23.79
CA LYS A 163 -23.96 -7.19 22.32
C LYS A 163 -23.76 -5.77 21.79
N TYR A 164 -24.39 -4.77 22.41
CA TYR A 164 -24.22 -3.37 22.01
C TYR A 164 -22.79 -2.88 22.23
N GLU A 165 -22.15 -3.23 23.34
CA GLU A 165 -20.74 -2.89 23.62
C GLU A 165 -19.80 -3.53 22.58
N LEU A 166 -20.03 -4.81 22.24
CA LEU A 166 -19.27 -5.50 21.21
C LEU A 166 -19.39 -4.80 19.84
N ALA A 167 -20.62 -4.43 19.45
CA ALA A 167 -20.89 -3.71 18.22
C ALA A 167 -20.27 -2.29 18.22
N SER A 168 -20.33 -1.59 19.36
CA SER A 168 -19.73 -0.26 19.56
C SER A 168 -18.21 -0.30 19.41
N VAL A 169 -17.55 -1.29 20.03
CA VAL A 169 -16.10 -1.49 19.86
C VAL A 169 -15.75 -1.82 18.40
N ARG A 170 -16.51 -2.72 17.75
CA ARG A 170 -16.31 -3.05 16.33
C ARG A 170 -16.36 -1.79 15.47
N ALA A 171 -17.36 -0.94 15.69
CA ALA A 171 -17.50 0.33 15.00
C ALA A 171 -16.28 1.23 15.25
N ARG A 172 -15.87 1.46 16.50
CA ARG A 172 -14.68 2.29 16.80
C ARG A 172 -13.39 1.78 16.12
N LEU A 173 -13.20 0.45 16.04
CA LEU A 173 -12.08 -0.14 15.30
C LEU A 173 -12.20 0.07 13.78
N GLY A 174 -13.40 -0.07 13.22
CA GLY A 174 -13.68 0.21 11.81
C GLY A 174 -13.43 1.68 11.45
N GLU A 175 -13.89 2.61 12.30
CA GLU A 175 -13.64 4.05 12.17
C GLU A 175 -12.13 4.33 12.22
N SER A 176 -11.41 3.73 13.17
CA SER A 176 -9.95 3.85 13.25
C SER A 176 -9.26 3.35 11.98
N ALA A 177 -9.68 2.21 11.44
CA ALA A 177 -9.14 1.67 10.18
C ALA A 177 -9.40 2.62 9.00
N ALA A 178 -10.63 3.13 8.85
CA ALA A 178 -10.96 4.12 7.82
C ALA A 178 -10.14 5.40 7.98
N ALA A 179 -9.97 5.86 9.22
CA ALA A 179 -9.20 7.06 9.54
C ALA A 179 -7.68 6.88 9.26
N ILE A 180 -7.12 5.68 9.47
CA ILE A 180 -5.74 5.36 9.07
C ILE A 180 -5.56 5.47 7.55
N PHE A 181 -6.52 4.99 6.76
CA PHE A 181 -6.50 5.18 5.31
C PHE A 181 -6.56 6.65 4.90
N CYS A 182 -7.47 7.42 5.51
CA CYS A 182 -7.60 8.86 5.26
C CYS A 182 -6.30 9.62 5.58
N ASP A 183 -5.65 9.26 6.69
CA ASP A 183 -4.36 9.86 7.09
C ASP A 183 -3.25 9.50 6.09
N LEU A 184 -3.23 8.26 5.58
CA LEU A 184 -2.28 7.83 4.55
C LEU A 184 -2.45 8.64 3.26
N GLU A 185 -3.68 8.82 2.79
CA GLU A 185 -3.99 9.65 1.63
C GLU A 185 -3.57 11.10 1.82
N SER A 186 -3.90 11.68 2.98
CA SER A 186 -3.50 13.03 3.35
C SER A 186 -1.99 13.16 3.38
N SER A 187 -1.28 12.15 3.90
CA SER A 187 0.19 12.12 3.93
C SER A 187 0.78 12.06 2.52
N ILE A 188 0.22 11.28 1.60
CA ILE A 188 0.67 11.20 0.19
C ILE A 188 0.43 12.54 -0.51
N ARG A 189 -0.72 13.16 -0.26
CA ARG A 189 -1.11 14.46 -0.84
C ARG A 189 -0.22 15.60 -0.32
N ALA A 190 0.17 15.54 0.97
CA ALA A 190 1.06 16.49 1.61
C ALA A 190 2.56 16.24 1.36
N ASP A 191 2.94 15.09 0.80
CA ASP A 191 4.34 14.73 0.53
C ASP A 191 4.93 15.53 -0.63
N ALA A 192 5.20 16.81 -0.37
CA ALA A 192 5.92 17.72 -1.22
C ALA A 192 7.44 17.57 -0.99
N GLY A 193 7.97 16.37 -1.28
CA GLY A 193 9.41 16.12 -1.24
C GLY A 193 10.16 17.21 -2.03
N LYS A 194 11.12 17.89 -1.39
CA LYS A 194 11.82 19.05 -1.97
C LYS A 194 12.96 18.68 -2.90
N GLN A 195 13.39 17.42 -2.87
CA GLN A 195 14.55 16.92 -3.60
C GLN A 195 14.12 15.82 -4.56
N PRO A 196 14.52 15.87 -5.84
CA PRO A 196 14.28 14.78 -6.77
C PRO A 196 15.13 13.55 -6.40
N VAL A 197 14.68 12.36 -6.81
CA VAL A 197 15.43 11.11 -6.60
C VAL A 197 16.67 11.11 -7.50
N PRO A 198 17.88 10.88 -6.96
CA PRO A 198 19.08 10.82 -7.78
C PRO A 198 18.95 9.80 -8.93
N GLY A 199 19.39 10.19 -10.13
CA GLY A 199 19.37 9.32 -11.32
C GLY A 199 17.99 8.94 -11.85
N GLY A 200 16.90 9.49 -11.30
CA GLY A 200 15.54 9.18 -11.77
C GLY A 200 15.05 7.79 -11.35
N ALA A 201 15.66 7.15 -10.35
CA ALA A 201 15.27 5.82 -9.89
C ALA A 201 13.84 5.75 -9.33
N VAL A 202 13.34 4.54 -9.10
CA VAL A 202 12.03 4.32 -8.45
C VAL A 202 12.01 4.99 -7.07
N HIS A 203 10.97 5.76 -6.79
CA HIS A 203 10.79 6.52 -5.56
C HIS A 203 10.48 5.56 -4.38
N PRO A 204 11.04 5.81 -3.16
CA PRO A 204 10.75 4.97 -1.99
C PRO A 204 9.26 4.84 -1.67
N LEU A 205 8.49 5.94 -1.74
CA LEU A 205 7.03 5.94 -1.60
C LEU A 205 6.33 4.96 -2.55
N THR A 206 6.78 4.87 -3.80
CA THR A 206 6.21 3.91 -4.77
C THR A 206 6.46 2.48 -4.32
N ARG A 207 7.65 2.15 -3.82
CA ARG A 207 7.94 0.81 -3.28
C ARG A 207 7.09 0.51 -2.05
N TYR A 208 7.04 1.47 -1.13
CA TYR A 208 6.27 1.38 0.11
C TYR A 208 4.79 1.13 -0.20
N LEU A 209 4.16 1.98 -1.01
CA LEU A 209 2.74 1.89 -1.29
C LEU A 209 2.40 0.60 -2.04
N MET A 210 3.18 0.20 -3.05
CA MET A 210 2.90 -1.05 -3.75
C MET A 210 3.00 -2.29 -2.85
N ASN A 211 3.92 -2.29 -1.87
CA ASN A 211 3.98 -3.35 -0.88
C ASN A 211 2.81 -3.29 0.11
N TYR A 212 2.45 -2.08 0.56
CA TYR A 212 1.32 -1.85 1.44
C TYR A 212 0.01 -2.34 0.82
N LEU A 213 -0.26 -1.95 -0.44
CA LEU A 213 -1.47 -2.34 -1.17
C LEU A 213 -1.58 -3.86 -1.37
N LYS A 214 -0.45 -4.56 -1.50
CA LYS A 214 -0.43 -6.02 -1.53
C LYS A 214 -1.02 -6.61 -0.24
N PHE A 215 -0.58 -6.11 0.92
CA PHE A 215 -1.11 -6.57 2.21
C PHE A 215 -2.56 -6.16 2.43
N THR A 216 -2.92 -4.93 2.04
CA THR A 216 -4.30 -4.43 2.06
C THR A 216 -5.27 -5.34 1.32
N CYS A 217 -4.87 -5.94 0.19
CA CYS A 217 -5.73 -6.84 -0.56
C CYS A 217 -6.04 -8.17 0.16
N TYR A 218 -5.22 -8.61 1.11
CA TYR A 218 -5.57 -9.77 1.95
C TYR A 218 -6.76 -9.49 2.87
N TYR A 219 -6.98 -8.22 3.21
CA TYR A 219 -8.12 -7.76 4.02
C TYR A 219 -9.26 -7.19 3.17
N LYS A 220 -9.31 -7.51 1.87
CA LYS A 220 -10.30 -6.95 0.94
C LYS A 220 -11.73 -7.00 1.49
N GLY A 221 -12.22 -8.19 1.87
CA GLY A 221 -13.61 -8.35 2.33
C GLY A 221 -13.93 -7.58 3.62
N THR A 222 -12.95 -7.44 4.52
CA THR A 222 -13.11 -6.67 5.75
C THR A 222 -13.08 -5.17 5.48
N LEU A 223 -12.20 -4.71 4.58
CA LEU A 223 -12.13 -3.31 4.21
C LEU A 223 -13.31 -2.86 3.35
N GLU A 224 -13.88 -3.74 2.52
CA GLU A 224 -15.16 -3.47 1.85
C GLU A 224 -16.26 -3.16 2.86
N GLN A 225 -16.38 -3.95 3.94
CA GLN A 225 -17.35 -3.72 5.01
C GLN A 225 -17.08 -2.39 5.73
N VAL A 226 -15.83 -2.15 6.12
CA VAL A 226 -15.43 -0.90 6.79
C VAL A 226 -15.75 0.30 5.89
N PHE A 227 -15.32 0.31 4.64
CA PHE A 227 -15.59 1.46 3.75
C PHE A 227 -17.07 1.63 3.42
N GLN A 228 -17.85 0.55 3.39
CA GLN A 228 -19.29 0.64 3.22
C GLN A 228 -19.99 1.26 4.44
N GLU A 229 -19.55 0.90 5.66
CA GLU A 229 -20.07 1.46 6.91
C GLU A 229 -19.66 2.94 7.11
N TYR A 230 -18.50 3.34 6.58
CA TYR A 230 -17.89 4.68 6.77
C TYR A 230 -17.80 5.51 5.48
N ARG A 231 -18.65 5.25 4.48
CA ARG A 231 -18.70 6.07 3.26
C ARG A 231 -18.84 7.55 3.61
N ARG A 232 -18.05 8.40 2.94
CA ARG A 232 -18.13 9.85 3.15
C ARG A 232 -19.46 10.35 2.56
N PRO A 233 -20.22 11.22 3.26
CA PRO A 233 -21.46 11.79 2.72
C PRO A 233 -21.28 12.51 1.37
N ASP A 234 -20.08 13.06 1.11
CA ASP A 234 -19.75 13.76 -0.13
C ASP A 234 -19.62 12.82 -1.37
N ASP A 235 -19.49 11.50 -1.16
CA ASP A 235 -19.37 10.52 -2.25
C ASP A 235 -20.73 10.27 -2.95
N ASP A 236 -21.85 10.56 -2.29
CA ASP A 236 -23.20 10.36 -2.85
C ASP A 236 -23.61 11.44 -3.87
N GLU A 237 -23.00 12.63 -3.83
CA GLU A 237 -23.36 13.74 -4.74
C GLU A 237 -22.67 13.65 -6.13
N HIS A 238 -21.61 12.84 -6.27
CA HIS A 238 -20.82 12.76 -7.50
C HIS A 238 -21.16 11.55 -8.39
N GLU A 239 -21.97 10.58 -7.93
CA GLU A 239 -22.39 9.42 -8.73
C GLU A 239 -23.80 9.57 -9.30
N GLY A 240 -23.98 10.59 -10.13
CA GLY A 240 -25.06 10.64 -11.11
C GLY A 240 -24.86 9.61 -12.22
N GLY A 241 -25.06 8.32 -11.92
CA GLY A 241 -25.31 7.27 -12.91
C GLY A 241 -24.09 6.53 -13.47
N ALA A 242 -23.47 5.67 -12.68
CA ALA A 242 -22.82 4.44 -13.16
C ALA A 242 -22.46 3.51 -11.97
N GLY A 243 -23.46 2.79 -11.44
CA GLY A 243 -23.31 1.59 -10.60
C GLY A 243 -22.30 1.66 -9.45
N ALA A 244 -22.79 1.88 -8.23
CA ALA A 244 -22.05 1.79 -6.96
C ALA A 244 -20.87 0.80 -7.05
N GLY A 245 -19.67 1.33 -7.29
CA GLY A 245 -18.46 0.55 -7.38
C GLY A 245 -18.15 -0.13 -6.05
N ASP A 246 -17.37 -1.21 -6.10
CA ASP A 246 -16.74 -1.82 -4.92
C ASP A 246 -16.01 -0.71 -4.12
N PRO A 247 -16.43 -0.37 -2.88
CA PRO A 247 -15.84 0.70 -2.08
C PRO A 247 -14.34 0.53 -1.86
N PHE A 248 -13.89 -0.72 -1.72
CA PHE A 248 -12.47 -1.03 -1.60
C PHE A 248 -11.73 -0.74 -2.90
N ALA A 249 -12.32 -1.10 -4.05
CA ALA A 249 -11.75 -0.78 -5.34
C ALA A 249 -11.64 0.74 -5.57
N ALA A 250 -12.66 1.51 -5.18
CA ALA A 250 -12.64 2.96 -5.27
C ALA A 250 -11.49 3.56 -4.45
N GLN A 251 -11.35 3.15 -3.19
CA GLN A 251 -10.26 3.62 -2.31
C GLN A 251 -8.88 3.24 -2.84
N LEU A 252 -8.73 2.01 -3.33
CA LEU A 252 -7.47 1.52 -3.91
C LEU A 252 -7.07 2.33 -5.15
N MET A 253 -8.04 2.64 -6.00
CA MET A 253 -7.84 3.44 -7.20
C MET A 253 -7.49 4.89 -6.87
N GLU A 254 -8.13 5.48 -5.85
CA GLU A 254 -7.76 6.82 -5.37
C GLU A 254 -6.31 6.85 -4.89
N LEU A 255 -5.87 5.89 -4.07
CA LEU A 255 -4.48 5.80 -3.62
C LEU A 255 -3.46 5.70 -4.77
N LEU A 256 -3.78 4.92 -5.81
CA LEU A 256 -2.93 4.79 -6.99
C LEU A 256 -2.87 6.09 -7.81
N GLU A 257 -3.98 6.80 -7.98
CA GLU A 257 -4.01 8.09 -8.66
C GLU A 257 -3.32 9.18 -7.83
N LEU A 258 -3.44 9.16 -6.49
CA LEU A 258 -2.70 10.06 -5.59
C LEU A 258 -1.20 9.85 -5.66
N LEU A 259 -0.75 8.60 -5.64
CA LEU A 259 0.66 8.28 -5.84
C LEU A 259 1.14 8.77 -7.20
N HIS A 260 0.37 8.53 -8.26
CA HIS A 260 0.71 8.99 -9.59
C HIS A 260 0.84 10.51 -9.67
N GLY A 261 -0.15 11.26 -9.18
CA GLY A 261 -0.12 12.72 -9.14
C GLY A 261 1.03 13.28 -8.30
N ASN A 262 1.36 12.62 -7.18
CA ASN A 262 2.52 12.96 -6.36
C ASN A 262 3.84 12.78 -7.13
N LEU A 263 3.98 11.68 -7.87
CA LEU A 263 5.15 11.42 -8.71
C LEU A 263 5.24 12.42 -9.87
N GLU A 264 4.11 12.80 -10.48
CA GLU A 264 4.09 13.85 -11.50
C GLU A 264 4.56 15.19 -10.95
N ALA A 265 4.10 15.58 -9.76
CA ALA A 265 4.57 16.80 -9.09
C ALA A 265 6.09 16.75 -8.84
N LYS A 266 6.61 15.62 -8.35
CA LYS A 266 8.05 15.43 -8.11
C LYS A 266 8.88 15.38 -9.38
N SER A 267 8.33 14.87 -10.48
CA SER A 267 9.04 14.86 -11.76
C SER A 267 9.36 16.28 -12.26
N ARG A 268 8.58 17.29 -11.84
CA ARG A 268 8.81 18.70 -12.18
C ARG A 268 9.99 19.33 -11.42
N LEU A 269 10.56 18.64 -10.44
CA LEU A 269 11.73 19.11 -9.68
C LEU A 269 13.06 18.84 -10.40
N TYR A 270 13.08 17.95 -11.39
CA TYR A 270 14.27 17.74 -12.20
C TYR A 270 14.48 18.92 -13.16
N LYS A 271 15.74 19.37 -13.25
CA LYS A 271 16.14 20.41 -14.19
C LYS A 271 16.10 19.95 -15.65
N ASP A 272 16.34 18.67 -15.88
CA ASP A 272 16.30 18.05 -17.20
C ASP A 272 14.95 17.35 -17.43
N PRO A 273 14.10 17.84 -18.36
CA PRO A 273 12.81 17.21 -18.69
C PRO A 273 12.92 15.75 -19.17
N SER A 274 14.07 15.39 -19.75
CA SER A 274 14.36 14.02 -20.18
C SER A 274 14.49 13.09 -18.97
N LEU A 275 15.13 13.56 -17.90
CA LEU A 275 15.24 12.82 -16.64
C LEU A 275 13.89 12.73 -15.92
N SER A 276 13.05 13.78 -15.99
CA SER A 276 11.66 13.72 -15.50
C SER A 276 10.88 12.57 -16.16
N SER A 277 11.05 12.40 -17.47
CA SER A 277 10.40 11.32 -18.22
C SER A 277 10.92 9.94 -17.81
N ILE A 278 12.23 9.79 -17.61
CA ILE A 278 12.85 8.54 -17.10
C ILE A 278 12.33 8.19 -15.71
N PHE A 279 12.25 9.17 -14.81
CA PHE A 279 11.68 8.99 -13.48
C PHE A 279 10.24 8.49 -13.52
N LEU A 280 9.38 9.10 -14.34
CA LEU A 280 7.99 8.66 -14.49
C LEU A 280 7.89 7.26 -15.11
N MET A 281 8.76 6.94 -16.08
CA MET A 281 8.81 5.60 -16.67
C MET A 281 9.21 4.53 -15.65
N ASN A 282 10.25 4.77 -14.84
CA ASN A 282 10.69 3.84 -13.80
C ASN A 282 9.58 3.53 -12.80
N ASN A 283 8.95 4.57 -12.26
CA ASN A 283 7.89 4.39 -11.26
C ASN A 283 6.63 3.76 -11.87
N GLY A 284 6.23 4.19 -13.06
CA GLY A 284 5.06 3.62 -13.75
C GLY A 284 5.26 2.15 -14.14
N ARG A 285 6.45 1.78 -14.63
CA ARG A 285 6.79 0.37 -14.90
C ARG A 285 6.79 -0.48 -13.63
N TYR A 286 7.40 0.02 -12.56
CA TYR A 286 7.41 -0.68 -11.27
C TYR A 286 6.00 -0.94 -10.75
N MET A 287 5.11 0.07 -10.76
CA MET A 287 3.71 -0.11 -10.36
C MET A 287 2.99 -1.15 -11.24
N LEU A 288 3.15 -1.06 -12.56
CA LEU A 288 2.51 -1.99 -13.50
C LEU A 288 2.96 -3.44 -13.27
N GLN A 289 4.25 -3.66 -13.03
CA GLN A 289 4.79 -4.98 -12.72
C GLN A 289 4.27 -5.51 -11.38
N LYS A 290 4.22 -4.67 -10.34
CA LYS A 290 3.71 -5.08 -9.02
C LYS A 290 2.22 -5.41 -9.05
N ILE A 291 1.42 -4.64 -9.79
CA ILE A 291 -0.01 -4.92 -9.97
C ILE A 291 -0.20 -6.22 -10.75
N ARG A 292 0.45 -6.38 -11.91
CA ARG A 292 0.34 -7.61 -12.71
C ARG A 292 0.88 -8.85 -12.02
N GLY A 293 1.88 -8.68 -11.14
CA GLY A 293 2.47 -9.76 -10.36
C GLY A 293 1.67 -10.15 -9.11
N SER A 294 0.63 -9.39 -8.74
CA SER A 294 -0.25 -9.71 -7.61
C SER A 294 -1.68 -9.91 -8.12
N PRO A 295 -2.15 -11.17 -8.21
CA PRO A 295 -3.51 -11.48 -8.67
C PRO A 295 -4.59 -10.70 -7.93
N GLU A 296 -4.40 -10.48 -6.64
CA GLU A 296 -5.33 -9.79 -5.74
C GLU A 296 -5.47 -8.31 -6.11
N ILE A 297 -4.35 -7.60 -6.30
CA ILE A 297 -4.37 -6.20 -6.73
C ILE A 297 -4.90 -6.10 -8.17
N ASN A 298 -4.47 -6.99 -9.06
CA ASN A 298 -4.88 -6.97 -10.47
C ASN A 298 -6.40 -7.20 -10.64
N ALA A 299 -7.00 -8.05 -9.80
CA ALA A 299 -8.43 -8.29 -9.82
C ALA A 299 -9.26 -7.04 -9.46
N VAL A 300 -8.71 -6.16 -8.62
CA VAL A 300 -9.40 -4.94 -8.16
C VAL A 300 -9.16 -3.78 -9.12
N VAL A 301 -7.92 -3.58 -9.56
CA VAL A 301 -7.52 -2.46 -10.44
C VAL A 301 -7.97 -2.68 -11.89
N GLY A 302 -7.89 -3.93 -12.36
CA GLY A 302 -8.34 -4.33 -13.69
C GLY A 302 -7.46 -3.86 -14.85
N GLU A 303 -7.79 -4.39 -16.04
CA GLU A 303 -6.99 -4.18 -17.25
C GLU A 303 -7.12 -2.75 -17.82
N ALA A 304 -8.21 -2.04 -17.51
CA ALA A 304 -8.43 -0.68 -17.99
C ALA A 304 -7.37 0.30 -17.45
N TRP A 305 -7.06 0.21 -16.16
CA TRP A 305 -6.01 1.01 -15.54
C TRP A 305 -4.63 0.62 -16.10
N SER A 306 -4.34 -0.68 -16.23
CA SER A 306 -3.09 -1.18 -16.83
C SER A 306 -2.88 -0.64 -18.25
N ARG A 307 -3.94 -0.56 -19.06
CA ARG A 307 -3.92 0.02 -20.42
C ARG A 307 -3.67 1.54 -20.39
N LYS A 308 -4.34 2.28 -19.50
CA LYS A 308 -4.13 3.72 -19.30
C LYS A 308 -2.66 3.98 -18.95
N ARG A 309 -2.14 3.30 -17.93
CA ARG A 309 -0.74 3.48 -17.48
C ARG A 309 0.29 3.06 -18.51
N SER A 310 0.02 2.00 -19.27
CA SER A 310 0.87 1.63 -20.41
C SER A 310 0.89 2.71 -21.49
N THR A 311 -0.19 3.46 -21.66
CA THR A 311 -0.26 4.61 -22.59
C THR A 311 0.57 5.77 -22.08
N ASP A 312 0.48 6.10 -20.80
CA ASP A 312 1.28 7.17 -20.18
C ASP A 312 2.78 6.85 -20.30
N LEU A 313 3.19 5.60 -20.03
CA LEU A 313 4.56 5.15 -20.19
C LEU A 313 5.09 5.35 -21.62
N ARG A 314 4.30 5.01 -22.63
CA ARG A 314 4.65 5.27 -24.04
C ARG A 314 4.77 6.76 -24.33
N GLN A 315 3.94 7.59 -23.71
CA GLN A 315 4.02 9.04 -23.88
C GLN A 315 5.29 9.62 -23.23
N TYR A 316 5.65 9.15 -22.04
CA TYR A 316 6.91 9.54 -21.38
C TYR A 316 8.14 9.10 -22.20
N HIS A 317 8.11 7.92 -22.80
CA HIS A 317 9.16 7.44 -23.71
C HIS A 317 9.31 8.36 -24.92
N LYS A 318 8.20 8.72 -25.58
CA LYS A 318 8.19 9.67 -26.70
C LYS A 318 8.70 11.06 -26.29
N ASN A 319 8.33 11.52 -25.10
CA ASN A 319 8.81 12.80 -24.57
C ASN A 319 10.33 12.76 -24.38
N TYR A 320 10.86 11.74 -23.70
CA TYR A 320 12.31 11.54 -23.56
C TYR A 320 13.03 11.55 -24.92
N GLN A 321 12.52 10.76 -25.88
CA GLN A 321 13.09 10.71 -27.22
C GLN A 321 13.11 12.10 -27.89
N ARG A 322 12.00 12.84 -27.78
CA ARG A 322 11.90 14.17 -28.36
C ARG A 322 12.88 15.16 -27.71
N GLU A 323 12.90 15.23 -26.38
CA GLU A 323 13.69 16.23 -25.64
C GLU A 323 15.20 15.99 -25.78
N THR A 324 15.67 14.74 -25.73
CA THR A 324 17.10 14.41 -25.87
C THR A 324 17.51 14.30 -27.34
N TRP A 325 16.84 13.45 -28.11
CA TRP A 325 17.39 12.92 -29.36
C TRP A 325 17.00 13.72 -30.60
N SER A 326 15.96 14.56 -30.55
CA SER A 326 15.63 15.46 -31.67
C SER A 326 16.76 16.45 -31.96
N ARG A 327 17.45 16.94 -30.92
CA ARG A 327 18.61 17.82 -31.09
C ARG A 327 19.74 17.11 -31.82
N VAL A 328 20.01 15.85 -31.46
CA VAL A 328 21.04 15.02 -32.11
C VAL A 328 20.67 14.77 -33.57
N LEU A 329 19.42 14.38 -33.85
CA LEU A 329 18.93 14.15 -35.20
C LEU A 329 18.99 15.40 -36.08
N ASN A 330 18.68 16.57 -35.53
CA ASN A 330 18.77 17.84 -36.26
C ASN A 330 20.22 18.18 -36.67
N LEU A 331 21.23 17.67 -35.97
CA LEU A 331 22.64 17.83 -36.36
C LEU A 331 23.03 16.93 -37.54
N LEU A 332 22.25 15.89 -37.82
CA LEU A 332 22.48 14.89 -38.88
C LEU A 332 21.65 15.15 -40.15
N ARG A 333 20.97 16.30 -40.24
CA ARG A 333 20.20 16.70 -41.43
C ARG A 333 21.12 17.37 -42.46
N ASP A 334 20.74 17.27 -43.73
CA ASP A 334 21.44 17.92 -44.84
C ASP A 334 21.19 19.45 -44.90
N ASP A 335 20.25 19.96 -44.08
CA ASP A 335 19.80 21.35 -44.12
C ASP A 335 20.93 22.33 -43.77
N GLY A 336 21.18 23.27 -44.69
CA GLY A 336 22.28 24.24 -44.59
C GLY A 336 23.68 23.68 -44.89
N VAL A 337 23.85 22.36 -44.93
CA VAL A 337 25.11 21.71 -45.34
C VAL A 337 25.25 21.75 -46.86
N ILE A 338 24.14 21.51 -47.57
CA ILE A 338 24.09 21.59 -49.03
C ILE A 338 23.41 22.92 -49.41
N THR A 339 24.09 23.72 -50.24
CA THR A 339 23.51 24.96 -50.80
C THR A 339 22.42 24.64 -51.83
N VAL A 340 21.57 25.61 -52.16
CA VAL A 340 20.56 25.50 -53.23
C VAL A 340 21.19 25.08 -54.58
N LYS A 341 22.49 25.34 -54.78
CA LYS A 341 23.26 24.96 -55.98
C LYS A 341 23.95 23.58 -55.87
N GLY A 342 23.68 22.79 -54.83
CA GLY A 342 24.26 21.46 -54.63
C GLY A 342 25.69 21.43 -54.06
N HIS A 343 26.29 22.60 -53.77
CA HIS A 343 27.62 22.65 -53.16
C HIS A 343 27.58 22.42 -51.65
N VAL A 344 28.54 21.62 -51.15
CA VAL A 344 28.72 21.34 -49.72
C VAL A 344 29.48 22.47 -49.04
N GLN A 345 28.87 23.08 -48.02
CA GLN A 345 29.49 24.08 -47.17
C GLN A 345 30.40 23.39 -46.14
N LYS A 346 31.69 23.22 -46.49
CA LYS A 346 32.66 22.49 -45.66
C LYS A 346 32.77 23.00 -44.22
N GLN A 347 32.62 24.30 -43.99
CA GLN A 347 32.68 24.88 -42.65
C GLN A 347 31.47 24.46 -41.81
N VAL A 348 30.26 24.59 -42.36
CA VAL A 348 29.02 24.15 -41.70
C VAL A 348 29.08 22.64 -41.41
N LEU A 349 29.57 21.84 -42.36
CA LEU A 349 29.75 20.40 -42.16
C LEU A 349 30.68 20.07 -41.00
N LYS A 350 31.85 20.73 -40.93
CA LYS A 350 32.80 20.61 -39.81
C LYS A 350 32.15 20.94 -38.48
N ASP A 351 31.37 22.02 -38.45
CA ASP A 351 30.68 22.45 -37.25
C ASP A 351 29.58 21.44 -36.85
N ARG A 352 28.82 20.86 -37.80
CA ARG A 352 27.84 19.79 -37.50
C ARG A 352 28.49 18.60 -36.80
N PHE A 353 29.58 18.05 -37.34
CA PHE A 353 30.30 16.95 -36.71
C PHE A 353 30.83 17.30 -35.32
N LYS A 354 31.37 18.52 -35.14
CA LYS A 354 31.86 18.99 -33.83
C LYS A 354 30.73 19.06 -32.81
N HIS A 355 29.58 19.64 -33.18
CA HIS A 355 28.42 19.74 -32.30
C HIS A 355 27.80 18.37 -32.01
N PHE A 356 27.79 17.45 -32.98
CA PHE A 356 27.32 16.08 -32.79
C PHE A 356 28.17 15.34 -31.76
N ASN A 357 29.50 15.36 -31.92
CA ASN A 357 30.40 14.71 -30.96
C ASN A 357 30.21 15.29 -29.55
N ALA A 358 30.11 16.62 -29.42
CA ALA A 358 29.87 17.27 -28.14
C ALA A 358 28.52 16.88 -27.51
N ALA A 359 27.47 16.75 -28.32
CA ALA A 359 26.15 16.31 -27.84
C ALA A 359 26.17 14.85 -27.35
N MET A 360 26.87 13.95 -28.07
CA MET A 360 27.02 12.56 -27.64
C MET A 360 27.84 12.44 -26.35
N ASP A 361 28.95 13.19 -26.23
CA ASP A 361 29.77 13.23 -25.00
C ASP A 361 28.93 13.75 -23.81
N GLU A 362 28.10 14.78 -24.03
CA GLU A 362 27.18 15.32 -23.02
C GLU A 362 26.14 14.27 -22.60
N ILE A 363 25.51 13.59 -23.56
CA ILE A 363 24.52 12.53 -23.30
C ILE A 363 25.14 11.37 -22.53
N GLN A 364 26.27 10.83 -22.97
CA GLN A 364 26.94 9.73 -22.26
C GLN A 364 27.28 10.12 -20.81
N ARG A 365 27.83 11.32 -20.60
CA ARG A 365 28.19 11.83 -19.25
C ARG A 365 26.97 12.00 -18.36
N THR A 366 25.87 12.51 -18.91
CA THR A 366 24.66 12.84 -18.12
C THR A 366 23.76 11.63 -17.92
N GLN A 367 23.43 10.92 -18.99
CA GLN A 367 22.47 9.82 -19.01
C GLN A 367 23.09 8.47 -18.62
N GLY A 368 24.42 8.33 -18.68
CA GLY A 368 25.12 7.17 -18.08
C GLY A 368 24.92 7.11 -16.55
N ALA A 369 24.80 8.27 -15.89
CA ALA A 369 24.51 8.36 -14.46
C ALA A 369 23.03 8.19 -14.10
N TRP A 370 22.13 8.11 -15.08
CA TRP A 370 20.72 7.83 -14.82
C TRP A 370 20.53 6.34 -14.58
N VAL A 371 19.48 5.99 -13.86
CA VAL A 371 19.20 4.60 -13.47
C VAL A 371 17.86 4.21 -14.06
N VAL A 372 17.82 3.14 -14.85
CA VAL A 372 16.57 2.45 -15.22
C VAL A 372 16.59 1.07 -14.59
N SER A 373 15.74 0.87 -13.58
CA SER A 373 15.81 -0.35 -12.74
C SER A 373 15.22 -1.60 -13.41
N ASP A 374 14.35 -1.42 -14.41
CA ASP A 374 13.76 -2.52 -15.15
C ASP A 374 14.58 -2.82 -16.41
N GLU A 375 15.21 -3.99 -16.47
CA GLU A 375 16.10 -4.39 -17.57
C GLU A 375 15.37 -4.40 -18.92
N GLN A 376 14.09 -4.78 -18.94
CA GLN A 376 13.29 -4.78 -20.15
C GLN A 376 13.06 -3.34 -20.66
N LEU A 377 12.60 -2.43 -19.80
CA LEU A 377 12.47 -1.01 -20.15
C LEU A 377 13.81 -0.42 -20.59
N GLN A 378 14.90 -0.75 -19.91
CA GLN A 378 16.24 -0.28 -20.24
C GLN A 378 16.63 -0.71 -21.66
N SER A 379 16.46 -2.00 -21.98
CA SER A 379 16.70 -2.55 -23.31
C SER A 379 15.80 -1.91 -24.37
N GLU A 380 14.49 -1.78 -24.09
CA GLU A 380 13.53 -1.12 -24.99
C GLU A 380 13.94 0.33 -25.31
N LEU A 381 14.41 1.09 -24.30
CA LEU A 381 14.92 2.44 -24.49
C LEU A 381 16.15 2.43 -25.40
N ARG A 382 17.17 1.64 -25.08
CA ARG A 382 18.42 1.55 -25.85
C ARG A 382 18.19 1.16 -27.31
N VAL A 383 17.42 0.09 -27.54
CA VAL A 383 17.07 -0.39 -28.88
C VAL A 383 16.32 0.69 -29.67
N SER A 384 15.36 1.37 -29.03
CA SER A 384 14.58 2.43 -29.69
C SER A 384 15.44 3.63 -30.12
N ILE A 385 16.47 3.97 -29.34
CA ILE A 385 17.42 5.03 -29.66
C ILE A 385 18.34 4.59 -30.80
N ALA A 386 18.96 3.41 -30.65
CA ALA A 386 19.91 2.88 -31.62
C ALA A 386 19.29 2.72 -33.02
N ALA A 387 18.05 2.22 -33.08
CA ALA A 387 17.30 2.04 -34.32
C ALA A 387 17.07 3.34 -35.12
N VAL A 388 17.17 4.51 -34.48
CA VAL A 388 16.96 5.81 -35.12
C VAL A 388 18.27 6.56 -35.33
N ILE A 389 19.12 6.62 -34.30
CA ILE A 389 20.35 7.43 -34.32
C ILE A 389 21.43 6.80 -35.18
N VAL A 390 21.63 5.48 -35.08
CA VAL A 390 22.74 4.81 -35.76
C VAL A 390 22.55 4.84 -37.28
N PRO A 391 21.37 4.52 -37.85
CA PRO A 391 21.16 4.64 -39.29
C PRO A 391 21.27 6.09 -39.79
N ALA A 392 20.75 7.06 -39.03
CA ALA A 392 20.86 8.48 -39.38
C ALA A 392 22.34 8.92 -39.44
N TYR A 393 23.15 8.51 -38.46
CA TYR A 393 24.57 8.82 -38.43
C TYR A 393 25.34 8.11 -39.55
N ARG A 394 25.12 6.81 -39.77
CA ARG A 394 25.74 6.03 -40.86
C ARG A 394 25.45 6.67 -42.23
N SER A 395 24.21 7.10 -42.45
CA SER A 395 23.80 7.82 -43.68
C SER A 395 24.52 9.16 -43.83
N PHE A 396 24.53 9.99 -42.78
CA PHE A 396 25.21 11.29 -42.79
C PHE A 396 26.72 11.14 -43.03
N LEU A 397 27.35 10.18 -42.35
CA LEU A 397 28.76 9.86 -42.51
C LEU A 397 29.08 9.36 -43.92
N GLY A 398 28.30 8.42 -44.45
CA GLY A 398 28.47 7.89 -45.81
C GLY A 398 28.38 8.99 -46.87
N ARG A 399 27.44 9.93 -46.71
CA ARG A 399 27.25 11.04 -47.65
C ARG A 399 28.37 12.08 -47.59
N PHE A 400 28.88 12.40 -46.40
CA PHE A 400 29.75 13.57 -46.22
C PHE A 400 31.22 13.29 -45.90
N SER A 401 31.59 12.05 -45.54
CA SER A 401 32.96 11.66 -45.18
C SER A 401 34.00 12.00 -46.25
N GLN A 402 33.66 11.83 -47.52
CA GLN A 402 34.53 12.13 -48.67
C GLN A 402 34.94 13.61 -48.78
N HIS A 403 34.25 14.54 -48.11
CA HIS A 403 34.58 15.96 -48.16
C HIS A 403 35.70 16.36 -47.19
N PHE A 404 36.15 15.44 -46.34
CA PHE A 404 37.30 15.61 -45.47
C PHE A 404 38.57 15.07 -46.14
N SER A 405 39.67 15.81 -46.03
CA SER A 405 40.97 15.33 -46.47
C SER A 405 41.45 14.21 -45.55
N ALA A 406 41.89 13.09 -46.13
CA ALA A 406 42.45 11.95 -45.38
C ALA A 406 43.56 12.40 -44.40
N GLY A 407 43.57 11.80 -43.20
CA GLY A 407 44.45 12.15 -42.10
C GLY A 407 43.83 13.16 -41.12
N ARG A 408 44.52 14.29 -40.88
CA ARG A 408 44.22 15.25 -39.79
C ARG A 408 42.78 15.77 -39.71
N GLN A 409 42.07 15.93 -40.84
CA GLN A 409 40.70 16.44 -40.79
C GLN A 409 39.69 15.34 -40.45
N THR A 410 39.85 14.16 -41.01
CA THR A 410 39.00 13.00 -40.71
C THR A 410 39.08 12.65 -39.22
N GLU A 411 40.28 12.50 -38.65
CA GLU A 411 40.47 12.19 -37.21
C GLU A 411 39.93 13.26 -36.27
N LYS A 412 39.96 14.54 -36.69
CA LYS A 412 39.50 15.66 -35.86
C LYS A 412 37.98 15.76 -35.76
N TYR A 413 37.27 15.45 -36.85
CA TYR A 413 35.82 15.68 -36.95
C TYR A 413 35.00 14.39 -36.91
N ILE A 414 35.49 13.30 -37.49
CA ILE A 414 34.84 11.98 -37.49
C ILE A 414 35.48 11.16 -36.36
N LYS A 415 34.96 11.34 -35.15
CA LYS A 415 35.49 10.72 -33.92
C LYS A 415 34.78 9.42 -33.52
N LEU A 416 33.61 9.15 -34.08
CA LEU A 416 32.72 8.07 -33.71
C LEU A 416 32.41 7.26 -34.96
N SER A 417 32.45 5.94 -34.88
CA SER A 417 31.86 5.05 -35.87
C SER A 417 30.38 4.75 -35.55
N GLY A 418 29.70 4.01 -36.43
CA GLY A 418 28.35 3.52 -36.12
C GLY A 418 28.36 2.55 -34.94
N GLU A 419 29.40 1.71 -34.85
CA GLU A 419 29.61 0.73 -33.78
C GLU A 419 29.95 1.43 -32.45
N ASP A 420 30.73 2.53 -32.49
CA ASP A 420 31.00 3.33 -31.29
C ASP A 420 29.71 3.94 -30.72
N LEU A 421 28.77 4.36 -31.58
CA LEU A 421 27.47 4.87 -31.14
C LEU A 421 26.61 3.78 -30.52
N GLU A 422 26.58 2.58 -31.10
CA GLU A 422 25.89 1.42 -30.52
C GLU A 422 26.46 1.13 -29.12
N ALA A 423 27.79 1.09 -28.96
CA ALA A 423 28.44 0.88 -27.67
C ALA A 423 28.10 1.96 -26.63
N ILE A 424 28.11 3.25 -27.02
CA ILE A 424 27.73 4.34 -26.12
C ILE A 424 26.27 4.21 -25.68
N ILE A 425 25.37 3.87 -26.60
CA ILE A 425 23.93 3.71 -26.30
C ILE A 425 23.71 2.54 -25.34
N GLU A 426 24.45 1.44 -25.51
CA GLU A 426 24.39 0.29 -24.62
C GLU A 426 24.87 0.57 -23.19
N GLU A 427 25.69 1.60 -22.97
CA GLU A 427 26.12 2.02 -21.61
C GLU A 427 25.15 3.00 -20.94
N LEU A 428 24.14 3.51 -21.65
CA LEU A 428 23.21 4.49 -21.08
C LEU A 428 22.31 3.86 -20.02
N PHE A 429 22.00 4.61 -18.97
CA PHE A 429 21.09 4.21 -17.88
C PHE A 429 21.60 3.14 -16.91
N ASP A 430 22.89 2.82 -16.92
CA ASP A 430 23.49 1.85 -15.98
C ASP A 430 23.65 2.38 -14.55
N GLY A 431 23.47 3.69 -14.33
CA GLY A 431 23.76 4.34 -13.05
C GLY A 431 25.24 4.55 -12.78
N ASN A 432 26.10 4.17 -13.73
CA ASN A 432 27.53 4.38 -13.67
C ASN A 432 27.83 5.80 -14.15
N ALA A 433 28.23 6.68 -13.24
CA ALA A 433 28.90 7.92 -13.64
C ALA A 433 30.25 7.52 -14.25
N VAL A 434 30.28 7.26 -15.56
CA VAL A 434 31.49 6.84 -16.25
C VAL A 434 32.59 7.88 -15.97
N SER A 435 33.60 7.50 -15.19
CA SER A 435 34.89 8.17 -15.25
C SER A 435 35.44 7.82 -16.63
N MET A 436 35.31 8.75 -17.58
CA MET A 436 35.82 8.61 -18.95
C MET A 436 37.16 7.85 -18.95
N PRO A 437 37.27 6.65 -19.56
CA PRO A 437 38.57 6.15 -19.93
C PRO A 437 39.15 7.19 -20.88
N ARG A 438 40.31 7.77 -20.55
CA ARG A 438 41.07 8.59 -21.50
C ARG A 438 41.22 7.79 -22.79
N ARG A 439 40.43 8.12 -23.80
CA ARG A 439 40.58 7.58 -25.16
C ARG A 439 42.03 7.86 -25.59
N ARG A 440 42.74 6.81 -25.98
CA ARG A 440 44.11 6.93 -26.49
C ARG A 440 44.09 7.86 -27.71
N THR A 441 44.95 8.87 -27.60
CA THR A 441 45.32 9.86 -28.61
C THR A 441 45.75 9.25 -29.92
#